data_AF-X1EJ56-F1
#
_entry.id   AF-X1EJ56-F1
#
_cell.length_a   1.000
_cell.length_b   1.000
_cell.length_c   1.000
_cell.angle_alpha   90.00
_cell.angle_beta   90.00
_cell.angle_gamma   90.00
#
_symmetry.space_group_name_H-M   'P 1'
#
loop_
_entity.id
_entity.type
_entity.pdbx_description
1 polymer ?
#
loop_
_entity_poly.entity_id
_entity_poly.type
_entity_poly.pdbx_seq_one_letter_code
_entity_poly.pdbx_strand_id
1 'polypeptide(L)'
;MATLKETAQTYIPEQTKNIADLPEVSIDLQLEDKEGKNKETGEVFKYKAINLNGEDYRVPGKVIGDIKAILALKPNLTKVKVNRTGVGLNTQYTVIPLD
;
A
#
# COMPACT_ATOMS: atom_id res chain seq x y z
N MET A 1 -31.37 11.42 6.69
CA MET A 1 -30.33 12.47 6.81
C MET A 1 -29.68 12.26 8.17
N ALA A 2 -28.40 11.85 8.21
CA ALA A 2 -27.70 11.65 9.48
C ALA A 2 -27.26 13.00 10.05
N THR A 3 -27.38 13.18 11.37
CA THR A 3 -26.88 14.38 12.05
C THR A 3 -25.34 14.42 12.04
N LEU A 4 -24.76 15.60 12.25
CA LEU A 4 -23.30 15.76 12.40
C LEU A 4 -22.74 14.82 13.49
N LYS A 5 -23.50 14.62 14.57
CA LYS A 5 -23.13 13.72 15.68
C LYS A 5 -23.07 12.26 15.23
N GLU A 6 -24.08 11.79 14.50
CA GLU A 6 -24.14 10.41 13.99
C GLU A 6 -23.04 10.12 12.95
N THR A 7 -22.77 11.10 12.09
CA THR A 7 -21.67 11.00 11.10
C THR A 7 -20.31 11.00 11.78
N ALA A 8 -20.09 11.82 12.82
CA ALA A 8 -18.81 11.86 13.52
C ALA A 8 -18.53 10.58 14.34
N GLN A 9 -19.57 9.96 14.92
CA GLN A 9 -19.41 8.72 15.70
C GLN A 9 -19.14 7.49 14.83
N THR A 10 -19.55 7.53 13.56
CA THR A 10 -19.32 6.45 12.58
C THR A 10 -18.13 6.74 11.66
N TYR A 11 -17.47 7.88 11.83
CA TYR A 11 -16.31 8.27 11.04
C TYR A 11 -15.08 7.48 11.46
N ILE A 12 -14.80 6.41 10.71
CA ILE A 12 -13.50 5.76 10.73
C ILE A 12 -12.68 6.44 9.64
N PRO A 13 -11.64 7.24 9.97
CA PRO A 13 -10.76 7.77 8.94
C PRO A 13 -10.10 6.59 8.23
N GLU A 14 -10.35 6.42 6.94
CA GLU A 14 -9.67 5.42 6.12
C GLU A 14 -8.17 5.73 6.12
N GLN A 15 -7.44 5.02 6.96
CA GLN A 15 -5.99 5.08 7.02
C GLN A 15 -5.46 3.90 6.23
N THR A 16 -5.18 4.13 4.95
CA THR A 16 -4.45 3.15 4.16
C THR A 16 -3.01 3.11 4.67
N LYS A 17 -2.59 1.97 5.22
CA LYS A 17 -1.20 1.75 5.65
C LYS A 17 -0.30 1.64 4.43
N ASN A 18 1.01 1.70 4.61
CA ASN A 18 1.97 1.51 3.53
C ASN A 18 2.52 0.08 3.54
N ILE A 19 2.74 -0.53 2.38
CA ILE A 19 3.40 -1.84 2.29
C ILE A 19 4.76 -1.90 3.01
N ALA A 20 5.44 -0.75 3.16
CA ALA A 20 6.70 -0.65 3.89
C ALA A 20 6.55 -0.76 5.43
N ASP A 21 5.32 -0.71 5.95
CA ASP A 21 5.06 -0.92 7.38
C ASP A 21 5.01 -2.43 7.73
N LEU A 22 4.99 -3.32 6.72
CA LEU A 22 5.01 -4.77 6.91
C LEU A 22 6.45 -5.28 7.08
N PRO A 23 6.69 -6.24 7.99
CA PRO A 23 8.02 -6.83 8.19
C PRO A 23 8.48 -7.62 6.97
N GLU A 24 7.55 -8.34 6.35
CA GLU A 24 7.72 -9.12 5.12
C GLU A 24 6.37 -9.19 4.40
N VAL A 25 6.41 -9.42 3.09
CA VAL A 25 5.25 -9.48 2.21
C VAL A 25 5.43 -10.64 1.26
N SER A 26 4.46 -11.56 1.24
CA SER A 26 4.45 -12.64 0.25
C SER A 26 4.09 -12.11 -1.13
N ILE A 27 4.80 -12.55 -2.16
CA ILE A 27 4.54 -12.11 -3.55
C ILE A 27 3.22 -12.65 -4.11
N ASP A 28 2.71 -13.72 -3.51
CA ASP A 28 1.45 -14.38 -3.90
C ASP A 28 0.19 -13.66 -3.38
N LEU A 29 0.36 -12.58 -2.60
CA LEU A 29 -0.77 -11.80 -2.12
C LEU A 29 -1.50 -11.12 -3.29
N GLN A 30 -2.83 -11.17 -3.26
CA GLN A 30 -3.65 -10.54 -4.27
C GLN A 30 -3.62 -9.02 -4.12
N LEU A 31 -3.30 -8.34 -5.22
CA LEU A 31 -3.43 -6.89 -5.33
C LEU A 31 -4.87 -6.53 -5.70
N GLU A 32 -5.47 -5.66 -4.91
CA GLU A 32 -6.76 -5.06 -5.16
C GLU A 32 -6.59 -3.62 -5.69
N ASP A 33 -7.40 -3.26 -6.67
CA ASP A 33 -7.54 -1.87 -7.12
C ASP A 33 -8.54 -1.15 -6.20
N LYS A 34 -8.06 -0.15 -5.46
CA LYS A 34 -8.86 0.69 -4.55
C LYS A 34 -8.89 2.13 -5.07
N GLU A 35 -9.88 2.88 -4.62
CA GLU A 35 -10.07 4.29 -4.95
C GLU A 35 -9.96 5.12 -3.68
N GLY A 36 -9.12 6.15 -3.72
CA GLY A 36 -8.94 7.10 -2.62
C GLY A 36 -9.38 8.47 -3.07
N LYS A 37 -9.99 9.24 -2.17
CA LYS A 37 -10.36 10.62 -2.46
C LYS A 37 -9.35 11.57 -1.83
N ASN A 38 -8.69 12.40 -2.64
CA ASN A 38 -7.83 13.45 -2.12
C ASN A 38 -8.71 14.48 -1.36
N LYS A 39 -8.40 14.71 -0.08
CA LYS A 39 -9.16 15.65 0.76
C LYS A 39 -9.01 17.10 0.32
N GLU A 40 -7.93 17.46 -0.38
CA GLU A 40 -7.66 18.83 -0.82
C GLU A 40 -8.28 19.15 -2.18
N THR A 41 -8.14 18.26 -3.16
CA THR A 41 -8.64 18.50 -4.53
C THR A 41 -9.99 17.84 -4.81
N GLY A 42 -10.43 16.90 -3.96
CA GLY A 42 -11.63 16.10 -4.17
C GLY A 42 -11.50 15.04 -5.27
N GLU A 43 -10.32 14.93 -5.90
CA GLU A 43 -10.05 13.98 -6.97
C GLU A 43 -9.99 12.55 -6.44
N VAL A 44 -10.61 11.63 -7.18
CA VAL A 44 -10.52 10.20 -6.94
C VAL A 44 -9.25 9.70 -7.63
N PHE A 45 -8.31 9.17 -6.85
CA PHE A 45 -7.12 8.51 -7.35
C PHE A 45 -7.23 7.00 -7.13
N LYS A 46 -6.90 6.24 -8.16
CA LYS A 46 -6.80 4.78 -8.07
C LYS A 46 -5.43 4.41 -7.50
N TYR A 47 -5.41 3.48 -6.57
CA TYR A 47 -4.18 2.91 -6.02
C TYR A 47 -4.34 1.41 -5.84
N LYS A 48 -3.21 0.70 -5.89
CA LYS A 48 -3.18 -0.74 -5.60
C LYS A 48 -2.90 -0.94 -4.12
N ALA A 49 -3.60 -1.87 -3.50
CA ALA A 49 -3.38 -2.27 -2.11
C ALA A 49 -3.45 -3.79 -1.99
N ILE A 50 -2.80 -4.32 -0.95
CA ILE A 50 -3.02 -5.70 -0.51
C ILE A 50 -3.84 -5.65 0.78
N ASN A 51 -4.80 -6.56 0.92
CA ASN A 51 -5.51 -6.73 2.17
C ASN A 51 -4.81 -7.81 3.00
N LEU A 52 -4.39 -7.44 4.22
CA LEU A 52 -3.80 -8.38 5.17
C LEU A 52 -4.51 -8.22 6.51
N ASN A 53 -5.15 -9.29 6.99
CA ASN A 53 -5.93 -9.31 8.24
C ASN A 53 -7.01 -8.21 8.32
N GLY A 54 -7.64 -7.87 7.19
CA GLY A 54 -8.67 -6.82 7.13
C GLY A 54 -8.09 -5.41 7.07
N GLU A 55 -6.78 -5.25 6.94
CA GLU A 55 -6.12 -3.96 6.79
C GLU A 55 -5.56 -3.80 5.38
N ASP A 56 -5.83 -2.65 4.76
CA ASP A 56 -5.33 -2.33 3.43
C ASP A 56 -3.95 -1.65 3.49
N TYR A 57 -2.97 -2.28 2.83
CA TYR A 57 -1.61 -1.76 2.68
C TYR A 57 -1.40 -1.32 1.24
N ARG A 58 -1.25 -0.01 1.04
CA ARG A 58 -0.97 0.59 -0.27
C ARG A 58 0.36 0.12 -0.81
N VAL A 59 0.35 -0.30 -2.08
CA VAL A 59 1.53 -0.72 -2.83
C VAL A 59 1.86 0.35 -3.89
N PRO A 60 2.96 1.10 -3.72
CA PRO A 60 3.41 2.06 -4.73
C PRO A 60 3.80 1.37 -6.03
N GLY A 61 3.55 2.00 -7.18
CA GLY A 61 3.93 1.46 -8.49
C GLY A 61 5.43 1.16 -8.63
N LYS A 62 6.28 1.97 -7.98
CA LYS A 62 7.74 1.72 -7.92
C LYS A 62 8.08 0.36 -7.29
N VAL A 63 7.40 0.00 -6.20
CA VAL A 63 7.60 -1.29 -5.51
C VAL A 63 7.25 -2.45 -6.44
N ILE A 64 6.14 -2.34 -7.19
CA ILE A 64 5.73 -3.35 -8.18
C ILE A 64 6.79 -3.51 -9.28
N GLY A 65 7.32 -2.38 -9.79
CA GLY A 65 8.40 -2.39 -10.78
C GLY A 65 9.67 -3.06 -10.27
N ASP A 66 10.08 -2.76 -9.04
CA ASP A 66 11.25 -3.36 -8.40
C ASP A 66 11.05 -4.87 -8.17
N ILE A 67 9.88 -5.31 -7.70
CA ILE A 67 9.54 -6.74 -7.55
C ILE A 67 9.62 -7.46 -8.90
N LYS A 68 9.09 -6.87 -9.98
CA LYS A 68 9.18 -7.45 -11.34
C LYS A 68 10.64 -7.66 -11.76
N ALA A 69 11.51 -6.69 -11.51
CA ALA A 69 12.93 -6.81 -11.84
C ALA A 69 13.62 -7.92 -11.03
N ILE A 70 13.28 -8.05 -9.75
CA ILE A 70 13.81 -9.12 -8.89
C ILE A 70 13.32 -10.49 -9.36
N LEU A 71 12.03 -10.64 -9.69
CA LEU A 71 11.46 -11.92 -10.16
C LEU A 71 12.07 -12.40 -11.48
N ALA A 72 12.49 -11.47 -12.35
CA ALA A 72 13.22 -11.82 -13.57
C ALA A 72 14.58 -12.48 -13.28
N LEU A 73 15.20 -12.17 -12.14
CA LEU A 73 16.48 -12.74 -11.70
C LEU A 73 16.30 -13.92 -10.74
N LYS A 74 15.24 -13.91 -9.93
CA LYS A 74 14.91 -14.89 -8.91
C LYS A 74 13.43 -15.33 -9.07
N PRO A 75 13.13 -16.24 -10.01
CA PRO A 75 11.75 -16.65 -10.29
C PRO A 75 11.07 -17.39 -9.13
N ASN A 76 11.86 -17.98 -8.22
CA ASN A 76 11.36 -18.72 -7.04
C ASN A 76 11.26 -17.86 -5.78
N LEU A 77 11.41 -16.53 -5.89
CA LEU A 77 11.23 -15.64 -4.74
C LEU A 77 9.82 -15.82 -4.17
N THR A 78 9.67 -15.91 -2.86
CA THR A 78 8.34 -16.02 -2.23
C THR A 78 7.99 -14.79 -1.41
N LYS A 79 9.00 -14.07 -0.92
CA LYS A 79 8.83 -12.98 0.05
C LYS A 79 9.71 -11.79 -0.27
N VAL A 80 9.25 -10.62 0.10
CA VAL A 80 10.00 -9.37 0.01
C VAL A 80 9.79 -8.53 1.25
N LYS A 81 10.77 -7.71 1.59
CA LYS A 81 10.62 -6.60 2.53
C LYS A 81 10.72 -5.29 1.79
N VAL A 82 9.82 -4.36 2.09
CA VAL A 82 9.87 -3.02 1.52
C VAL A 82 10.36 -2.07 2.60
N ASN A 83 11.47 -1.39 2.36
CA ASN A 83 11.92 -0.29 3.19
C ASN A 83 11.48 1.04 2.58
N ARG A 84 10.94 1.91 3.43
CA ARG A 84 10.66 3.31 3.09
C ARG A 84 11.66 4.20 3.80
N THR A 85 12.31 5.08 3.06
CA THR A 85 13.20 6.12 3.60
C THR A 85 12.75 7.49 3.13
N GLY A 86 13.07 8.54 3.90
CA GLY A 86 12.64 9.91 3.59
C GLY A 86 11.19 10.24 3.98
N VAL A 87 10.78 11.47 3.69
CA VAL A 87 9.45 12.02 4.02
C VAL A 87 8.93 12.89 2.88
N GLY A 88 7.61 12.94 2.71
CA GLY A 88 6.94 13.77 1.70
C GLY A 88 7.41 13.44 0.29
N LEU A 89 7.83 14.47 -0.47
CA LEU A 89 8.29 14.34 -1.85
C LEU A 89 9.61 13.56 -1.98
N ASN A 90 10.39 13.44 -0.90
CA ASN A 90 11.65 12.70 -0.88
C ASN A 90 11.50 11.25 -0.42
N THR A 91 10.27 10.72 -0.42
CA THR A 91 10.02 9.33 -0.03
C THR A 91 10.60 8.38 -1.07
N GLN A 92 11.50 7.50 -0.64
CA GLN A 92 12.09 6.45 -1.45
C GLN A 92 11.64 5.08 -0.94
N TYR A 93 11.44 4.16 -1.89
CA TYR A 93 11.12 2.77 -1.60
C TYR A 93 12.22 1.88 -2.14
N THR A 94 12.67 0.95 -1.30
CA THR A 94 13.65 -0.08 -1.64
C THR A 94 13.04 -1.44 -1.34
N VAL A 95 13.00 -2.31 -2.34
CA VAL A 95 12.51 -3.69 -2.19
C VAL A 95 13.71 -4.60 -1.97
N ILE A 96 13.65 -5.38 -0.89
CA ILE A 96 14.68 -6.33 -0.47
C ILE A 96 14.08 -7.73 -0.62
N PRO A 97 14.61 -8.60 -1.48
CA PRO A 97 14.17 -9.99 -1.56
C PRO A 97 14.50 -10.73 -0.26
N LEU A 98 13.54 -11.46 0.28
CA LEU A 98 13.73 -12.39 1.38
C LEU A 98 13.58 -13.80 0.81
N ASP A 99 14.64 -14.60 0.89
CA ASP A 99 14.65 -16.01 0.50
C ASP A 99 13.88 -16.85 1.52
#